data_AF-A0A519TCW3-F1
#
_entry.id   AF-A0A519TCW3-F1
#
_cell.length_a   1.000
_cell.length_b   1.000
_cell.length_c   1.000
_cell.angle_alpha   90.00
_cell.angle_beta   90.00
_cell.angle_gamma   90.00
#
_symmetry.space_group_name_H-M   'P 1'
#
loop_
_entity.id
_entity.type
_entity.pdbx_description
1 polymer ?
#
loop_
_entity_poly.entity_id
_entity_poly.type
_entity_poly.pdbx_seq_one_letter_code
_entity_poly.pdbx_strand_id
1 'polypeptide(L)'
;MKTLLAFPTLFLTITAVAQKPATDLAHNRVQTATGQLAGSTAASGIHTFKGIPYAAPPVGPRRWQAPQPAPKWTNVRPATQFGPRAMQLPLFGDMNFRSNGVSEDCLYLNVWTGA
;
A
#
# COMPACT_ATOMS: atom_id res chain seq x y z
N MET A 1 -34.23 -47.67 -40.55
CA MET A 1 -33.39 -46.45 -40.56
C MET A 1 -33.31 -45.95 -39.12
N LYS A 2 -32.15 -46.10 -38.47
CA LYS A 2 -31.93 -45.78 -37.04
C LYS A 2 -31.04 -44.55 -36.98
N THR A 3 -31.62 -43.40 -36.66
CA THR A 3 -30.93 -42.12 -36.55
C THR A 3 -30.23 -42.03 -35.19
N LEU A 4 -28.91 -42.12 -35.18
CA LEU A 4 -28.06 -41.88 -34.02
C LEU A 4 -27.86 -40.37 -33.85
N LEU A 5 -28.35 -39.80 -32.74
CA LEU A 5 -28.09 -38.43 -32.32
C LEU A 5 -26.74 -38.36 -31.59
N ALA A 6 -25.76 -37.69 -32.19
CA ALA A 6 -24.48 -37.39 -31.54
C ALA A 6 -24.59 -36.08 -30.74
N PHE A 7 -24.40 -36.15 -29.42
CA PHE A 7 -24.29 -34.98 -28.55
C PHE A 7 -22.83 -34.51 -28.50
N PRO A 8 -22.52 -33.23 -28.78
CA PRO A 8 -21.16 -32.73 -28.68
C PRO A 8 -20.79 -32.48 -27.21
N THR A 9 -19.75 -33.16 -26.72
CA THR A 9 -19.21 -32.99 -25.38
C THR A 9 -18.44 -31.67 -25.31
N LEU A 10 -19.02 -30.66 -24.67
CA LEU A 10 -18.39 -29.36 -24.44
C LEU A 10 -17.33 -29.49 -23.34
N PHE A 11 -16.05 -29.48 -23.71
CA PHE A 11 -14.93 -29.43 -22.76
C PHE A 11 -14.78 -28.02 -22.19
N LEU A 12 -15.14 -27.84 -20.92
CA LEU A 12 -14.93 -26.60 -20.18
C LEU A 12 -13.47 -26.53 -19.69
N THR A 13 -12.64 -25.70 -20.33
CA THR A 13 -11.26 -25.47 -19.89
C THR A 13 -11.26 -24.54 -18.68
N ILE A 14 -10.93 -25.08 -17.51
CA ILE A 14 -10.68 -24.26 -16.31
C ILE A 14 -9.28 -23.66 -16.46
N THR A 15 -9.21 -22.37 -16.78
CA THR A 15 -7.97 -21.61 -16.69
C THR A 15 -7.65 -21.38 -15.21
N ALA A 16 -6.58 -22.01 -14.72
CA ALA A 16 -6.07 -21.75 -13.39
C ALA A 16 -5.54 -20.31 -13.33
N VAL A 17 -6.24 -19.43 -12.62
CA VAL A 17 -5.73 -18.11 -12.27
C VAL A 17 -4.65 -18.30 -11.21
N ALA A 18 -3.40 -17.96 -11.55
CA ALA A 18 -2.31 -17.93 -10.59
C ALA A 18 -2.61 -16.85 -9.53
N GLN A 19 -3.01 -17.28 -8.32
CA GLN A 19 -3.12 -16.39 -7.18
C GLN A 19 -1.71 -15.95 -6.77
N LYS A 20 -1.42 -14.66 -6.89
CA LYS A 20 -0.22 -14.04 -6.34
C LYS A 20 -0.22 -14.34 -4.84
N PRO A 21 0.85 -14.93 -4.26
CA PRO A 21 0.86 -15.26 -2.85
C PRO A 21 0.64 -13.96 -2.08
N ALA A 22 -0.43 -13.92 -1.28
CA ALA A 22 -0.66 -12.87 -0.31
C ALA A 22 0.44 -13.03 0.74
N THR A 23 1.56 -12.33 0.55
CA THR A 23 2.66 -12.27 1.51
C THR A 23 2.15 -11.57 2.76
N ASP A 24 1.62 -12.39 3.66
CA ASP A 24 1.74 -12.28 5.10
C ASP A 24 1.53 -10.88 5.71
N LEU A 25 0.31 -10.38 5.59
CA LEU A 25 -0.15 -9.22 6.38
C LEU A 25 -0.38 -9.57 7.86
N ALA A 26 -0.19 -10.84 8.25
CA ALA A 26 -0.46 -11.32 9.60
C ALA A 26 0.76 -11.15 10.52
N HIS A 27 1.98 -11.43 10.06
CA HIS A 27 3.15 -11.47 10.96
C HIS A 27 3.89 -10.14 11.13
N ASN A 28 3.79 -9.18 10.19
CA ASN A 28 4.52 -7.91 10.32
C ASN A 28 3.64 -6.77 10.86
N ARG A 29 3.10 -6.97 12.06
CA ARG A 29 2.25 -6.00 12.76
C ARG A 29 3.01 -5.28 13.87
N VAL A 30 2.89 -3.96 13.92
CA VAL A 30 3.55 -3.12 14.95
C VAL A 30 2.55 -2.14 15.54
N GLN A 31 2.55 -2.03 16.87
CA GLN A 31 1.80 -1.01 17.60
C GLN A 31 2.60 0.30 17.64
N THR A 32 1.96 1.40 17.28
CA THR A 32 2.51 2.76 17.45
C THR A 32 1.66 3.57 18.44
N ALA A 33 2.07 4.81 18.72
CA ALA A 33 1.28 5.75 19.53
C ALA A 33 -0.07 6.13 18.90
N THR A 34 -0.23 5.95 17.58
CA THR A 34 -1.42 6.36 16.81
C THR A 34 -2.29 5.19 16.35
N GLY A 35 -1.78 3.96 16.37
CA GLY A 35 -2.55 2.75 16.12
C GLY A 35 -1.68 1.58 15.66
N GLN A 36 -2.32 0.51 15.17
CA GLN A 36 -1.59 -0.65 14.62
C GLN A 36 -1.30 -0.49 13.14
N LEU A 37 -0.11 -0.89 12.72
CA LEU A 37 0.33 -0.95 11.33
C LEU A 37 0.56 -2.40 10.90
N ALA A 38 0.32 -2.70 9.62
CA ALA A 38 0.77 -3.94 8.98
C ALA A 38 1.73 -3.61 7.83
N GLY A 39 3.01 -3.98 8.00
CA GLY A 39 4.09 -3.74 7.03
C GLY A 39 4.24 -4.87 6.00
N SER A 40 5.38 -4.87 5.31
CA SER A 40 5.80 -5.94 4.40
C SER A 40 7.21 -6.41 4.74
N THR A 41 7.50 -7.69 4.54
CA THR A 41 8.84 -8.26 4.70
C THR A 41 9.44 -8.54 3.33
N ALA A 42 10.59 -7.95 3.04
CA ALA A 42 11.35 -8.22 1.82
C ALA A 42 12.03 -9.59 1.91
N ALA A 43 12.36 -10.19 0.76
CA ALA A 43 13.11 -11.44 0.71
C ALA A 43 14.49 -11.36 1.40
N SER A 44 15.04 -10.15 1.54
CA SER A 44 16.27 -9.88 2.29
C SER A 44 16.11 -9.91 3.81
N GLY A 45 14.92 -10.18 4.34
CA GLY A 45 14.63 -10.14 5.78
C GLY A 45 14.40 -8.72 6.33
N ILE A 46 14.34 -7.69 5.47
CA ILE A 46 14.05 -6.31 5.90
C ILE A 46 12.54 -6.12 6.02
N HIS A 47 12.09 -5.65 7.18
CA HIS A 47 10.74 -5.16 7.40
C HIS A 47 10.58 -3.74 6.88
N THR A 48 9.47 -3.47 6.21
CA THR A 48 9.16 -2.18 5.61
C THR A 48 7.77 -1.72 6.02
N PHE A 49 7.67 -0.45 6.40
CA PHE A 49 6.40 0.21 6.69
C PHE A 49 6.39 1.54 5.95
N LYS A 50 5.45 1.71 5.01
CA LYS A 50 5.39 2.84 4.09
C LYS A 50 4.08 3.59 4.24
N GLY A 51 4.10 4.90 3.97
CA GLY A 51 2.91 5.74 3.99
C GLY A 51 2.31 5.92 5.39
N ILE A 52 3.15 5.93 6.43
CA ILE A 52 2.71 6.13 7.82
C ILE A 52 2.49 7.63 8.06
N PRO A 53 1.30 8.08 8.49
CA PRO A 53 1.09 9.49 8.79
C PRO A 53 1.83 9.83 10.09
N TYR A 54 2.67 10.85 10.05
CA TYR A 54 3.33 11.36 11.26
C TYR A 54 2.71 12.65 11.79
N ALA A 55 1.87 13.31 10.98
CA ALA A 55 1.10 14.48 11.35
C ALA A 55 -0.27 14.49 10.65
N ALA A 56 -1.18 15.35 11.11
CA ALA A 56 -2.43 15.60 10.39
C ALA A 56 -2.16 16.30 9.04
N PRO A 57 -2.99 16.09 8.01
CA PRO A 57 -2.83 16.73 6.71
C PRO A 57 -2.75 18.27 6.83
N PRO A 58 -1.72 18.93 6.27
CA PRO A 58 -1.49 20.38 6.39
C PRO A 58 -2.30 21.16 5.34
N VAL A 59 -3.57 20.80 5.15
CA VAL A 59 -4.49 21.37 4.16
C VAL A 59 -5.53 22.28 4.81
N GLY A 60 -6.17 23.12 4.00
CA GLY A 60 -7.24 24.01 4.46
C GLY A 60 -6.76 24.93 5.57
N PRO A 61 -7.47 25.01 6.72
CA PRO A 61 -7.06 25.86 7.84
C PRO A 61 -5.68 25.54 8.41
N ARG A 62 -5.13 24.32 8.20
CA ARG A 62 -3.81 23.93 8.71
C ARG A 62 -2.66 24.31 7.78
N ARG A 63 -2.95 24.84 6.59
CA ARG A 63 -1.92 25.27 5.64
C ARG A 63 -1.11 26.41 6.26
N TRP A 64 0.21 26.36 6.09
CA TRP A 64 1.16 27.34 6.66
C TRP A 64 1.19 27.41 8.19
N GLN A 65 0.72 26.36 8.87
CA GLN A 65 0.83 26.21 10.32
C GLN A 65 1.82 25.10 10.67
N ALA A 66 2.25 25.08 11.94
CA ALA A 66 3.02 23.97 12.47
C ALA A 66 2.22 22.65 12.35
N PRO A 67 2.88 21.51 12.01
CA PRO A 67 2.22 20.21 11.94
C PRO A 67 1.46 19.87 13.22
N GLN A 68 0.23 19.40 13.08
CA GLN A 68 -0.60 18.94 14.19
C GLN A 68 -0.47 17.41 14.36
N PRO A 69 -0.73 16.86 15.56
CA PRO A 69 -0.63 15.42 15.80
C PRO A 69 -1.42 14.59 14.78
N ALA A 70 -0.86 13.46 14.34
CA ALA A 70 -1.55 12.53 13.46
C ALA A 70 -2.82 11.98 14.13
N PRO A 71 -3.94 11.84 13.39
CA PRO A 71 -5.14 11.20 13.92
C PRO A 71 -4.85 9.77 14.37
N LYS A 72 -5.43 9.39 15.52
CA LYS A 72 -5.44 7.98 15.94
C LYS A 72 -6.40 7.18 15.08
N TRP A 73 -6.11 5.90 14.89
CA TRP A 73 -7.00 4.96 14.22
C TRP A 73 -7.16 3.68 15.04
N THR A 74 -8.30 3.00 14.90
CA THR A 74 -8.66 1.82 15.69
C THR A 74 -8.32 0.50 14.99
N ASN A 75 -8.49 0.44 13.67
CA ASN A 75 -8.24 -0.78 12.88
C ASN A 75 -6.79 -0.89 12.43
N VAL A 76 -6.32 -2.08 12.08
CA VAL A 76 -4.96 -2.24 11.53
C VAL A 76 -4.86 -1.50 10.20
N ARG A 77 -3.92 -0.54 10.12
CA ARG A 77 -3.67 0.24 8.90
C ARG A 77 -2.60 -0.46 8.04
N PRO A 78 -2.87 -0.76 6.76
CA PRO A 78 -1.85 -1.22 5.84
C PRO A 78 -0.77 -0.15 5.63
N ALA A 79 0.49 -0.55 5.80
CA ALA A 79 1.69 0.28 5.59
C ALA A 79 2.57 -0.32 4.50
N THR A 80 1.96 -0.75 3.39
CA THR A 80 2.65 -1.50 2.32
C THR A 80 2.91 -0.65 1.07
N GLN A 81 2.36 0.56 1.01
CA GLN A 81 2.43 1.49 -0.12
C GLN A 81 2.96 2.85 0.32
N PHE A 82 3.65 3.55 -0.59
CA PHE A 82 4.08 4.92 -0.32
C PHE A 82 2.88 5.87 -0.25
N GLY A 83 2.99 6.91 0.59
CA GLY A 83 2.11 8.07 0.52
C GLY A 83 2.47 8.99 -0.65
N PRO A 84 1.64 10.01 -0.94
CA PRO A 84 2.01 11.09 -1.86
C PRO A 84 3.17 11.91 -1.28
N ARG A 85 3.98 12.49 -2.18
CA ARG A 85 5.01 13.46 -1.81
C ARG A 85 4.46 14.88 -1.77
N ALA A 86 5.18 15.76 -1.09
CA ALA A 86 4.85 17.19 -1.03
C ALA A 86 4.86 17.85 -2.42
N MET A 87 4.12 18.97 -2.52
CA MET A 87 4.01 19.78 -3.72
C MET A 87 5.39 20.25 -4.19
N GLN A 88 5.87 19.67 -5.28
CA GLN A 88 7.12 20.06 -5.94
C GLN A 88 7.10 19.56 -7.39
N LEU A 89 7.57 20.36 -8.33
CA LEU A 89 7.81 19.93 -9.70
C LEU A 89 9.10 19.11 -9.80
N PRO A 90 9.20 18.11 -10.70
CA PRO A 90 10.51 17.57 -11.07
C PRO A 90 11.31 18.68 -11.74
N LEU A 91 12.35 19.20 -11.06
CA LEU A 91 13.19 20.27 -11.60
C LEU A 91 14.12 19.77 -12.72
N PHE A 92 14.47 18.49 -12.66
CA PHE A 92 15.30 17.82 -13.65
C PHE A 92 14.56 16.56 -14.15
N GLY A 93 14.76 16.22 -15.42
CA GLY A 93 14.04 15.13 -16.09
C GLY A 93 14.38 13.72 -15.59
N ASP A 94 15.48 13.58 -14.84
CA ASP A 94 15.95 12.34 -14.23
C ASP A 94 15.47 12.14 -12.78
N MET A 95 14.74 13.12 -12.22
CA MET A 95 14.20 13.03 -10.86
C MET A 95 13.08 11.97 -10.76
N ASN A 96 13.43 10.81 -10.21
CA ASN A 96 12.50 9.73 -9.92
C ASN A 96 12.09 9.72 -8.45
N PHE A 97 10.80 9.95 -8.17
CA PHE A 97 10.26 9.93 -6.81
C PHE A 97 9.54 8.63 -6.50
N ARG A 98 9.87 8.02 -5.36
CA ARG A 98 9.14 6.85 -4.82
C ARG A 98 7.98 7.33 -3.95
N SER A 99 6.90 7.76 -4.59
CA SER A 99 5.68 8.24 -3.93
C SER A 99 4.43 7.86 -4.70
N ASN A 100 3.29 7.81 -4.02
CA ASN A 100 1.98 7.64 -4.67
C ASN A 100 1.42 9.00 -5.10
N GLY A 101 2.01 9.60 -6.14
CA GLY A 101 1.61 10.91 -6.65
C GLY A 101 2.12 12.09 -5.82
N VAL A 102 1.51 13.26 -6.02
CA VAL A 102 1.83 14.56 -5.41
C VAL A 102 0.57 15.14 -4.79
N SER A 103 0.66 15.62 -3.54
CA SER A 103 -0.48 16.18 -2.79
C SER A 103 0.01 17.15 -1.71
N GLU A 104 -0.87 18.03 -1.22
CA GLU A 104 -0.61 18.79 0.02
C GLU A 104 -0.84 17.93 1.28
N ASP A 105 -1.71 16.93 1.23
CA ASP A 105 -1.72 15.87 2.24
C ASP A 105 -0.53 14.94 1.98
N CYS A 106 0.62 15.26 2.57
CA CYS A 106 1.91 14.63 2.25
C CYS A 106 2.79 14.32 3.47
N LEU A 107 2.29 14.51 4.69
CA LEU A 107 3.08 14.30 5.93
C LEU A 107 3.13 12.82 6.32
N TYR A 108 3.77 12.04 5.45
CA TYR A 108 3.98 10.61 5.57
C TYR A 108 5.46 10.27 5.72
N LEU A 109 5.77 9.25 6.51
CA LEU A 109 7.11 8.67 6.61
C LEU A 109 7.09 7.19 6.20
N ASN A 110 8.29 6.67 5.98
CA ASN A 110 8.54 5.27 5.66
C ASN A 110 9.70 4.76 6.54
N VAL A 111 9.60 3.53 7.04
CA VAL A 111 10.57 2.90 7.94
C VAL A 111 11.05 1.58 7.33
N TRP A 112 12.36 1.35 7.37
CA TRP A 112 13.00 0.08 7.05
C TRP A 112 13.80 -0.36 8.27
N THR A 113 13.62 -1.60 8.69
CA THR A 113 14.33 -2.19 9.83
C THR A 113 14.65 -3.66 9.57
N GLY A 114 15.67 -4.19 10.22
CA GLY A 114 15.90 -5.64 10.27
C GLY A 114 14.73 -6.38 10.92
N ALA A 115 14.63 -7.67 10.62
CA ALA A 115 13.79 -8.62 11.33
C ALA A 115 14.33 -8.94 12.72
#